data_AF-A0A6N2V1M2-F1
#
_entry.id   AF-A0A6N2V1M2-F1
#
_cell.length_a   1.000
_cell.length_b   1.000
_cell.length_c   1.000
_cell.angle_alpha   90.00
_cell.angle_beta   90.00
_cell.angle_gamma   90.00
#
_symmetry.space_group_name_H-M   'P 1'
#
loop_
_entity.id
_entity.type
_entity.pdbx_description
1 polymer ?
#
loop_
_entity_poly.entity_id
_entity_poly.type
_entity_poly.pdbx_seq_one_letter_code
_entity_poly.pdbx_strand_id
1 'polypeptide(L)'
;MKKLKNICLTIIIVLAALWGTMFLTDYFRCSSFEEPIFVVQKDIIDESGSGTYQGLGYTVEIEKYNHEVYGKGILSIDMKLFGKRIISAIT
;
A
#
# COMPACT_ATOMS: atom_id res chain seq x y z
N MET A 1 -13.40 -36.40 1.51
CA MET A 1 -13.49 -35.16 2.35
C MET A 1 -12.14 -34.68 2.89
N LYS A 2 -11.33 -35.51 3.59
CA LYS A 2 -10.02 -35.08 4.15
C LYS A 2 -9.04 -34.53 3.10
N LYS A 3 -8.89 -35.20 1.94
CA LYS A 3 -8.04 -34.73 0.83
C LYS A 3 -8.47 -33.37 0.29
N LEU A 4 -9.77 -33.14 0.12
CA LEU A 4 -10.32 -31.86 -0.33
C LEU A 4 -10.08 -30.75 0.70
N LYS A 5 -10.30 -31.02 2.00
CA LYS A 5 -9.99 -30.06 3.08
C LYS A 5 -8.52 -29.66 3.08
N ASN A 6 -7.61 -30.62 2.90
CA ASN A 6 -6.17 -30.33 2.87
C ASN A 6 -5.79 -29.47 1.64
N ILE A 7 -6.36 -29.76 0.47
CA ILE A 7 -6.14 -28.96 -0.74
C ILE A 7 -6.65 -27.52 -0.53
N CYS A 8 -7.87 -27.34 -0.02
CA CYS A 8 -8.41 -26.02 0.28
C CYS A 8 -7.54 -25.25 1.28
N LEU A 9 -7.06 -25.92 2.34
CA LEU A 9 -6.17 -25.30 3.32
C LEU A 9 -4.86 -24.84 2.67
N THR A 10 -4.23 -25.68 1.85
CA THR A 10 -3.01 -25.31 1.13
C THR A 10 -3.22 -24.08 0.24
N ILE A 11 -4.34 -24.03 -0.49
CA ILE A 11 -4.67 -22.87 -1.34
C ILE A 11 -4.80 -21.60 -0.50
N ILE A 12 -5.50 -21.66 0.63
CA ILE A 12 -5.66 -20.50 1.53
C ILE A 12 -4.31 -20.01 2.05
N ILE A 13 -3.42 -20.93 2.45
CA ILE A 13 -2.07 -20.59 2.94
C ILE A 13 -1.26 -19.91 1.84
N VAL A 14 -1.30 -20.43 0.61
CA VAL A 14 -0.58 -19.84 -0.53
C VAL A 14 -1.11 -18.43 -0.83
N LEU A 15 -2.43 -18.25 -0.86
CA LEU A 15 -3.03 -16.93 -1.09
C LEU A 15 -2.68 -15.93 0.02
N ALA A 16 -2.69 -16.37 1.28
CA ALA A 16 -2.31 -15.56 2.42
C ALA A 16 -0.81 -15.16 2.37
N ALA A 17 0.06 -16.08 1.95
CA ALA A 17 1.48 -15.80 1.78
C ALA A 17 1.72 -14.77 0.65
N LEU A 18 1.08 -14.95 -0.51
CA LEU A 18 1.16 -13.99 -1.61
C LEU A 18 0.67 -12.60 -1.18
N TRP A 19 -0.50 -12.53 -0.56
CA TRP A 19 -1.03 -11.28 -0.03
C TRP A 19 -0.08 -10.64 0.99
N GLY A 20 0.47 -11.44 1.91
CA GLY A 20 1.43 -10.98 2.91
C GLY A 20 2.69 -10.39 2.29
N THR A 21 3.22 -11.00 1.23
CA THR A 21 4.39 -10.46 0.50
C THR A 21 4.09 -9.13 -0.19
N MET A 22 2.91 -8.99 -0.80
CA MET A 22 2.49 -7.72 -1.43
C MET A 22 2.36 -6.62 -0.38
N PHE A 23 1.65 -6.88 0.71
CA PHE A 23 1.46 -5.93 1.81
C PHE A 23 2.79 -5.52 2.45
N LEU A 24 3.67 -6.47 2.76
CA LEU A 24 4.97 -6.17 3.37
C LEU A 24 5.86 -5.35 2.45
N THR A 25 5.86 -5.64 1.14
CA THR A 25 6.62 -4.86 0.16
C THR A 25 6.20 -3.40 0.18
N ASP A 26 4.89 -3.14 0.11
CA ASP A 26 4.37 -1.77 0.13
C ASP A 26 4.59 -1.10 1.50
N TYR A 27 4.46 -1.85 2.60
CA TYR A 27 4.77 -1.35 3.94
C TYR A 27 6.21 -0.84 4.07
N PHE A 28 7.20 -1.63 3.61
CA PHE A 28 8.61 -1.23 3.70
C PHE A 28 8.93 -0.04 2.79
N ARG A 29 8.33 0.00 1.59
CA ARG A 29 8.47 1.13 0.67
C ARG A 29 7.88 2.40 1.26
N CYS A 30 6.65 2.35 1.76
CA CYS A 30 6.01 3.48 2.42
C CYS A 30 6.77 3.95 3.66
N SER A 31 7.33 3.01 4.45
CA SER A 31 8.18 3.34 5.61
C SER A 31 9.49 4.03 5.21
N SER A 32 9.91 3.87 3.95
CA SER A 32 11.13 4.47 3.38
C SER A 32 10.82 5.70 2.51
N PHE A 33 9.60 6.25 2.60
CA PHE A 33 9.13 7.35 1.73
C PHE A 33 9.20 7.03 0.23
N GLU A 34 8.93 5.78 -0.14
CA GLU A 34 8.79 5.36 -1.52
C GLU A 34 7.33 5.02 -1.86
N GLU A 35 6.96 5.20 -3.13
CA GLU A 35 5.61 4.88 -3.61
C GLU A 35 5.35 3.36 -3.56
N PRO A 36 4.18 2.91 -3.06
CA PRO A 36 3.77 1.51 -3.07
C PRO A 36 3.57 0.96 -4.50
N ILE A 37 3.75 -0.35 -4.68
CA ILE A 37 3.68 -1.03 -5.99
C ILE A 37 2.35 -1.77 -6.17
N PHE A 38 1.85 -2.43 -5.12
CA PHE A 38 0.72 -3.36 -5.21
C PHE A 38 -0.62 -2.71 -4.88
N VAL A 39 -0.72 -1.40 -5.11
CA VAL A 39 -1.92 -0.60 -4.92
C VAL A 39 -2.44 -0.06 -6.25
N VAL A 40 -3.72 0.24 -6.29
CA VAL A 40 -4.37 0.93 -7.41
C VAL A 40 -4.79 2.31 -6.95
N GLN A 41 -4.52 3.35 -7.75
CA GLN A 41 -4.97 4.70 -7.45
C GLN A 41 -6.51 4.75 -7.49
N LYS A 42 -7.12 5.18 -6.40
CA LYS A 42 -8.58 5.26 -6.23
C LYS A 42 -9.08 6.68 -6.47
N ASP A 43 -8.43 7.64 -5.82
CA ASP A 43 -8.81 9.05 -5.86
C ASP A 43 -7.56 9.90 -6.10
N ILE A 44 -7.64 10.81 -7.06
CA ILE A 44 -6.59 11.80 -7.35
C ILE A 44 -7.01 13.11 -6.68
N ILE A 45 -6.17 13.61 -5.78
CA ILE A 45 -6.42 14.86 -5.05
C ILE A 45 -5.86 16.04 -5.85
N ASP A 46 -4.75 15.86 -6.57
CA ASP A 46 -4.13 16.91 -7.38
C ASP A 46 -3.35 16.37 -8.60
N GLU A 47 -2.94 17.29 -9.48
CA GLU A 47 -2.12 16.97 -10.67
C GLU A 47 -0.68 16.56 -10.34
N SER A 48 -0.24 16.72 -9.09
CA SER A 48 1.08 16.27 -8.64
C SER A 48 1.12 14.75 -8.42
N GLY A 49 -0.05 14.11 -8.41
CA GLY A 49 -0.22 12.68 -8.15
C GLY A 49 -0.45 12.37 -6.68
N SER A 50 -0.82 13.37 -5.87
CA SER A 50 -1.35 13.12 -4.53
C SER A 50 -2.68 12.40 -4.65
N GLY A 51 -2.93 11.48 -3.73
CA GLY A 51 -4.12 10.68 -3.82
C GLY A 51 -4.22 9.57 -2.80
N THR A 52 -5.35 8.88 -2.87
CA THR A 52 -5.58 7.65 -2.12
C THR A 52 -5.36 6.46 -3.03
N TYR A 53 -4.56 5.52 -2.55
CA TYR A 53 -4.23 4.28 -3.22
C TYR A 53 -4.78 3.10 -2.41
N GLN A 54 -5.40 2.15 -3.11
CA GLN A 54 -6.07 1.00 -2.52
C GLN A 54 -5.27 -0.26 -2.82
N GLY A 55 -4.74 -0.89 -1.77
CA GLY A 55 -4.26 -2.27 -1.79
C GLY A 55 -5.34 -3.24 -1.33
N LEU A 56 -5.05 -4.54 -1.36
CA LEU A 56 -5.99 -5.55 -0.84
C LEU A 56 -6.07 -5.45 0.69
N GLY A 57 -7.14 -4.85 1.24
CA GLY A 57 -7.34 -4.74 2.68
C GLY A 57 -6.58 -3.62 3.39
N TYR A 58 -5.84 -2.79 2.65
CA TYR A 58 -5.15 -1.60 3.18
C TYR A 58 -5.22 -0.43 2.19
N THR A 59 -5.05 0.78 2.70
CA THR A 59 -5.02 2.02 1.92
C THR A 59 -3.73 2.78 2.21
N VAL A 60 -3.26 3.53 1.23
CA VAL A 60 -2.12 4.43 1.33
C VAL A 60 -2.56 5.79 0.83
N GLU A 61 -2.51 6.79 1.68
CA GLU A 61 -2.68 8.21 1.33
C GLU A 61 -1.29 8.78 1.11
N ILE A 62 -1.06 9.37 -0.06
CA ILE A 62 0.22 9.98 -0.43
C ILE A 62 -0.05 11.42 -0.80
N GLU A 63 0.64 12.34 -0.14
CA GLU A 63 0.69 13.75 -0.55
C GLU A 63 2.05 14.01 -1.17
N LYS A 64 2.04 14.61 -2.36
CA LYS A 64 3.23 14.97 -3.11
C LYS A 64 3.32 16.48 -3.18
N TYR A 65 4.54 16.99 -3.30
CA TYR A 65 4.78 18.39 -3.61
C TYR A 65 5.46 18.49 -4.97
N ASN A 66 5.17 19.58 -5.68
CA ASN A 66 5.85 19.93 -6.92
C ASN A 66 6.48 21.31 -6.72
N HIS A 67 7.80 21.35 -6.58
CA HIS A 67 8.54 22.58 -6.35
C HIS A 67 9.39 22.92 -7.58
N GLU A 68 9.32 24.16 -8.06
CA GLU A 68 10.00 24.57 -9.30
C GLU A 68 11.52 24.33 -9.28
N VAL A 69 12.14 24.50 -8.10
CA VAL A 69 13.59 24.33 -7.90
C VAL A 69 14.00 22.90 -7.49
N TYR A 70 13.20 22.22 -6.66
CA TYR A 70 13.57 20.92 -6.06
C TYR A 70 12.91 19.72 -6.75
N GLY A 71 12.04 19.97 -7.74
CA GLY A 71 11.31 18.93 -8.46
C GLY A 71 10.12 18.38 -7.68
N LYS A 72 9.73 17.15 -8.01
CA LYS A 72 8.62 16.43 -7.37
C LYS A 72 9.14 15.56 -6.23
N GLY A 73 8.43 15.56 -5.11
CA GLY A 73 8.75 14.72 -3.96
C GLY A 73 7.51 14.32 -3.18
N ILE A 74 7.70 13.46 -2.17
CA ILE A 74 6.64 13.03 -1.27
C ILE A 74 6.71 13.89 -0.01
N LEU A 75 5.60 14.53 0.32
CA LEU A 75 5.42 15.31 1.53
C LEU A 75 5.01 14.41 2.71
N SER A 76 4.04 13.54 2.47
CA SER A 76 3.51 12.64 3.49
C SER A 76 3.08 11.30 2.93
N ILE A 77 3.20 10.26 3.75
CA ILE A 77 2.64 8.93 3.51
C ILE A 77 1.91 8.45 4.75
N ASP A 78 0.63 8.09 4.57
CA ASP A 78 -0.24 7.55 5.60
C ASP A 78 -0.78 6.19 5.15
N MET A 79 -0.40 5.11 5.84
CA MET A 79 -0.89 3.76 5.53
C MET A 79 -1.89 3.28 6.59
N LYS A 80 -3.03 2.74 6.15
CA LYS A 80 -4.07 2.16 7.01
C LYS A 80 -4.35 0.72 6.63
N LEU A 81 -4.27 -0.22 7.57
CA LEU A 81 -4.65 -1.62 7.40
C LEU A 81 -6.04 -1.83 8.02
N PHE A 82 -7.00 -2.29 7.22
CA PHE A 82 -8.41 -2.43 7.63
C PHE A 82 -8.96 -1.18 8.33
N GLY A 83 -8.61 0.01 7.83
CA GLY A 83 -9.03 1.30 8.37
C GLY A 83 -8.24 1.78 9.60
N LYS A 84 -7.32 0.97 10.15
CA LYS A 84 -6.44 1.37 11.25
C LYS A 84 -5.11 1.85 10.72
N ARG A 85 -4.72 3.07 11.08
CA ARG A 85 -3.42 3.65 10.71
C ARG A 85 -2.28 2.83 11.31
N ILE A 86 -1.30 2.47 10.48
CA ILE A 86 -0.11 1.68 10.84
C ILE A 86 1.20 2.38 10.49
N ILE A 87 1.19 3.29 9.52
CA ILE A 87 2.30 4.20 9.20
C ILE A 87 1.72 5.60 9.09
N SER A 88 2.47 6.57 9.60
CA SER A 88 2.28 7.99 9.38
C SER A 88 3.66 8.62 9.34
N ALA A 89 4.04 9.16 8.19
CA ALA A 89 5.35 9.76 7.98
C ALA A 89 5.18 11.07 7.21
N ILE A 90 5.85 12.12 7.70
CA ILE A 90 5.82 13.48 7.14
C ILE A 90 7.27 13.94 7.04
N THR A 91 7.64 14.57 5.92
CA THR A 91 8.95 15.19 5.68
C THR A 91 8.87 16.71 5.73
#